data_AF-A0A2X4T988-F1
#
_entry.id   AF-A0A2X4T988-F1
#
_cell.length_a   1.000
_cell.length_b   1.000
_cell.length_c   1.000
_cell.angle_alpha   90.00
_cell.angle_beta   90.00
_cell.angle_gamma   90.00
#
_symmetry.space_group_name_H-M   'P 1'
#
loop_
_entity.id
_entity.type
_entity.pdbx_description
1 polymer ?
#
loop_
_entity_poly.entity_id
_entity_poly.type
_entity_poly.pdbx_seq_one_letter_code
_entity_poly.pdbx_strand_id
1 'polypeptide(L)'
;MVDMTKTTTEKKLTPSDIRGVFLRSNLFQGSWNFERMQALGFCFSMVPAIRRLYPENNDARKQAIKRHLEFFNTHPYVAAPVLGVTLAMEEKRANGAEIDDGAINGIKVG
;
A
#
# COMPACT_ATOMS: atom_id res chain seq x y z
N MET A 1 37.29 8.93 -11.20
CA MET A 1 36.41 8.38 -10.15
C MET A 1 35.07 8.14 -10.83
N VAL A 2 34.77 6.88 -11.16
CA VAL A 2 33.61 6.53 -11.99
C VAL A 2 32.38 6.53 -11.09
N ASP A 3 31.50 7.50 -11.28
CA ASP A 3 30.17 7.49 -10.66
C ASP A 3 29.38 6.29 -11.20
N MET A 4 29.25 5.26 -10.36
CA MET A 4 28.37 4.13 -10.61
C MET A 4 26.92 4.60 -10.47
N THR A 5 26.34 5.13 -11.54
CA THR A 5 24.90 5.29 -11.67
C THR A 5 24.26 3.90 -11.61
N LYS A 6 23.82 3.47 -10.42
CA LYS A 6 22.91 2.34 -10.27
C LYS A 6 21.67 2.65 -11.10
N THR A 7 21.54 2.04 -12.27
CA THR A 7 20.31 2.02 -13.06
C THR A 7 19.28 1.19 -12.30
N THR A 8 18.72 1.76 -11.23
CA THR A 8 17.64 1.13 -10.49
C THR A 8 16.41 1.28 -11.38
N THR A 9 15.97 0.19 -12.00
CA THR A 9 14.72 0.16 -12.78
C THR A 9 13.60 0.72 -11.92
N GLU A 10 13.02 1.85 -12.34
CA GLU A 10 11.94 2.52 -11.63
C GLU A 10 10.76 1.56 -11.48
N LYS A 11 10.34 1.33 -10.24
CA LYS A 11 9.19 0.48 -9.93
C LYS A 11 7.94 1.31 -10.13
N LYS A 12 7.14 0.93 -11.11
CA LYS A 12 5.91 1.63 -11.48
C LYS A 12 4.70 0.72 -11.37
N LEU A 13 3.64 1.24 -10.77
CA LEU A 13 2.33 0.60 -10.74
C LEU A 13 1.73 0.63 -12.15
N THR A 14 1.17 -0.50 -12.56
CA THR A 14 0.50 -0.61 -13.84
C THR A 14 -1.00 -0.35 -13.67
N PRO A 15 -1.72 0.00 -14.77
CA PRO A 15 -3.17 0.07 -14.74
C PRO A 15 -3.83 -1.24 -14.27
N SER A 16 -3.19 -2.39 -14.51
CA SER A 16 -3.68 -3.69 -14.04
C SER A 16 -3.63 -3.81 -12.52
N ASP A 17 -2.63 -3.21 -11.87
CA ASP A 17 -2.53 -3.22 -10.40
C ASP A 17 -3.63 -2.36 -9.79
N ILE A 18 -3.87 -1.18 -10.36
CA ILE A 18 -4.91 -0.25 -9.91
C ILE A 18 -6.29 -0.89 -10.06
N ARG A 19 -6.59 -1.52 -11.20
CA ARG A 19 -7.83 -2.30 -11.38
C ARG A 19 -7.92 -3.46 -10.39
N GLY A 20 -6.80 -4.13 -10.12
CA GLY A 20 -6.71 -5.19 -9.13
C GLY A 20 -7.01 -4.73 -7.70
N VAL A 21 -6.56 -3.53 -7.34
CA VAL A 21 -6.88 -2.87 -6.06
C VAL A 21 -8.36 -2.52 -6.02
N PHE A 22 -8.89 -1.89 -7.07
CA PHE A 22 -10.30 -1.52 -7.18
C PHE A 22 -11.26 -2.72 -7.06
N LEU A 23 -10.96 -3.83 -7.73
CA LEU A 23 -11.79 -5.03 -7.61
C LEU A 23 -11.77 -5.59 -6.18
N ARG A 24 -10.59 -5.60 -5.54
CA ARG A 24 -10.45 -6.10 -4.15
C ARG A 24 -11.06 -5.16 -3.12
N SER A 25 -11.08 -3.85 -3.38
CA SER A 25 -11.70 -2.87 -2.47
C SER A 25 -13.22 -2.98 -2.41
N ASN A 26 -13.87 -3.72 -3.30
CA ASN A 26 -15.30 -4.02 -3.16
C ASN A 26 -15.57 -5.06 -2.04
N LEU A 27 -14.56 -5.84 -1.65
CA LEU A 27 -14.64 -6.84 -0.58
C LEU A 27 -14.11 -6.31 0.76
N PHE A 28 -13.97 -5.00 0.89
CA PHE A 28 -13.35 -4.31 2.02
C PHE A 28 -13.99 -4.63 3.37
N GLN A 29 -15.31 -4.76 3.39
CA GLN A 29 -16.09 -5.06 4.60
C GLN A 29 -16.11 -6.56 4.94
N GLY A 30 -15.64 -7.44 4.06
CA GLY A 30 -15.70 -8.89 4.26
C GLY A 30 -14.82 -9.41 5.39
N SER A 31 -13.87 -8.60 5.86
CA SER A 31 -12.92 -8.94 6.92
C SER A 31 -12.99 -8.00 8.13
N TRP A 32 -14.16 -7.38 8.31
CA TRP A 32 -14.42 -6.51 9.45
C TRP A 32 -14.27 -7.27 10.77
N ASN A 33 -13.53 -6.68 11.73
CA ASN A 33 -13.34 -7.26 13.06
C ASN A 33 -13.26 -6.17 14.14
N PHE A 34 -13.53 -6.54 15.38
CA PHE A 34 -13.55 -5.58 16.50
C PHE A 34 -12.16 -5.04 16.89
N GLU A 35 -11.08 -5.75 16.57
CA GLU A 35 -9.73 -5.33 16.94
C GLU A 35 -9.21 -4.20 16.03
N ARG A 36 -9.46 -4.29 14.72
CA ARG A 36 -8.85 -3.42 13.70
C ARG A 36 -9.81 -2.95 12.61
N MET A 37 -11.10 -3.21 12.76
CA MET A 37 -12.17 -2.82 11.85
C MET A 37 -11.87 -3.26 10.41
N GLN A 38 -11.68 -2.34 9.47
CA GLN A 38 -11.51 -2.64 8.05
C GLN A 38 -10.04 -2.78 7.62
N ALA A 39 -9.09 -2.74 8.56
CA ALA A 39 -7.65 -2.82 8.28
C ALA A 39 -7.27 -4.04 7.42
N LEU A 40 -7.86 -5.21 7.68
CA LEU A 40 -7.56 -6.42 6.92
C LEU A 40 -8.06 -6.31 5.46
N GLY A 41 -9.21 -5.68 5.25
CA GLY A 41 -9.75 -5.37 3.91
C GLY A 41 -8.88 -4.36 3.16
N PHE A 42 -8.32 -3.39 3.88
CA PHE A 42 -7.35 -2.43 3.35
C PHE A 42 -6.06 -3.12 2.92
N CYS A 43 -5.48 -3.93 3.80
CA CYS A 43 -4.29 -4.71 3.46
C CYS A 43 -4.54 -5.62 2.25
N PHE A 44 -5.68 -6.32 2.21
CA PHE A 44 -6.05 -7.19 1.09
C PHE A 44 -6.15 -6.43 -0.25
N SER A 45 -6.74 -5.24 -0.23
CA SER A 45 -6.86 -4.38 -1.40
C SER A 45 -5.49 -3.96 -1.94
N MET A 46 -4.53 -3.70 -1.06
CA MET A 46 -3.16 -3.25 -1.41
C MET A 46 -2.22 -4.37 -1.89
N VAL A 47 -2.58 -5.65 -1.70
CA VAL A 47 -1.70 -6.80 -2.05
C VAL A 47 -1.14 -6.75 -3.49
N PRO A 48 -1.92 -6.44 -4.55
CA PRO A 48 -1.38 -6.39 -5.92
C PRO A 48 -0.25 -5.37 -6.08
N ALA A 49 -0.42 -4.18 -5.49
CA ALA A 49 0.57 -3.12 -5.52
C ALA A 49 1.83 -3.51 -4.72
N ILE A 50 1.64 -4.02 -3.50
CA ILE A 50 2.76 -4.47 -2.63
C ILE A 50 3.58 -5.56 -3.33
N ARG A 51 2.93 -6.52 -4.00
CA ARG A 51 3.61 -7.61 -4.74
C ARG A 51 4.45 -7.10 -5.91
N ARG A 52 4.07 -5.99 -6.53
CA ARG A 52 4.84 -5.37 -7.61
C ARG A 52 6.01 -4.52 -7.07
N LEU A 53 5.76 -3.75 -6.02
CA LEU A 53 6.72 -2.81 -5.46
C LEU A 53 7.81 -3.51 -4.63
N TYR A 54 7.48 -4.65 -4.01
CA TYR A 54 8.39 -5.38 -3.13
C TYR A 54 8.48 -6.86 -3.52
N PRO A 55 9.70 -7.40 -3.75
CA PRO A 55 9.92 -8.80 -4.08
C PRO A 55 9.40 -9.76 -3.00
N GLU A 56 9.20 -11.02 -3.39
CA GLU A 56 8.90 -12.10 -2.45
C GLU A 56 10.05 -12.34 -1.47
N ASN A 57 9.72 -12.77 -0.24
CA ASN A 57 10.65 -12.98 0.87
C ASN A 57 11.50 -11.75 1.28
N ASN A 58 11.13 -10.56 0.84
CA ASN A 58 11.80 -9.31 1.21
C ASN A 58 11.25 -8.72 2.52
N ASP A 59 12.13 -8.19 3.38
CA ASP A 59 11.71 -7.59 4.65
C ASP A 59 10.88 -6.31 4.47
N ALA A 60 11.14 -5.51 3.42
CA ALA A 60 10.31 -4.35 3.09
C ALA A 60 8.88 -4.76 2.71
N ARG A 61 8.69 -5.96 2.12
CA ARG A 61 7.35 -6.51 1.87
C ARG A 61 6.63 -6.88 3.16
N LYS A 62 7.35 -7.44 4.14
CA LYS A 62 6.79 -7.76 5.46
C LYS A 62 6.39 -6.48 6.21
N GLN A 63 7.25 -5.47 6.19
CA GLN A 63 6.95 -4.15 6.75
C GLN A 63 5.75 -3.50 6.07
N ALA A 64 5.66 -3.63 4.75
CA ALA A 64 4.52 -3.16 3.97
C ALA A 64 3.19 -3.76 4.40
N ILE A 65 3.14 -5.08 4.55
CA ILE A 65 1.95 -5.75 5.02
C ILE A 65 1.59 -5.30 6.44
N LYS A 66 2.59 -5.18 7.33
CA LYS A 66 2.36 -4.76 8.73
C LYS A 66 1.71 -3.37 8.83
N ARG A 67 2.20 -2.35 8.13
CA ARG A 67 1.62 -0.99 8.19
C ARG A 67 0.21 -0.91 7.59
N HIS A 68 -0.14 -1.78 6.63
CA HIS A 68 -1.50 -1.83 6.09
C HIS A 68 -2.47 -2.66 6.94
N LEU A 69 -1.97 -3.33 7.98
CA LEU A 69 -2.77 -4.00 9.01
C LEU A 69 -2.99 -3.13 10.26
N GLU A 70 -2.52 -1.88 10.25
CA GLU A 70 -2.90 -0.89 11.26
C GLU A 70 -4.35 -0.46 11.12
N PHE A 71 -4.92 0.01 12.23
CA PHE A 71 -6.32 0.39 12.34
C PHE A 71 -6.77 1.28 11.18
N PHE A 72 -7.88 0.92 10.55
CA PHE A 72 -8.52 1.73 9.52
C PHE A 72 -10.03 1.56 9.60
N ASN A 73 -10.73 2.68 9.69
CA ASN A 73 -12.18 2.71 9.69
C ASN A 73 -12.68 3.94 8.95
N THR A 74 -13.34 3.74 7.82
CA THR A 74 -13.98 4.80 7.05
C THR A 74 -15.25 4.31 6.38
N HIS A 75 -16.03 5.25 5.83
CA HIS A 75 -17.18 4.86 5.04
C HIS A 75 -16.70 4.21 3.72
N PRO A 76 -17.16 3.00 3.35
CA PRO A 76 -16.58 2.23 2.24
C PRO A 76 -16.45 2.97 0.91
N TYR A 77 -17.41 3.84 0.60
CA TYR A 77 -17.40 4.64 -0.63
C TYR A 77 -16.32 5.74 -0.66
N VAL A 78 -15.85 6.20 0.51
CA VAL A 78 -14.77 7.20 0.61
C VAL A 78 -13.40 6.58 0.89
N ALA A 79 -13.29 5.24 0.93
CA ALA A 79 -12.02 4.55 1.08
C ALA A 79 -11.14 4.64 -0.19
N ALA A 80 -11.75 4.84 -1.37
CA ALA A 80 -11.03 4.84 -2.65
C ALA A 80 -9.99 5.96 -2.79
N PRO A 81 -10.27 7.24 -2.42
CA PRO A 81 -9.25 8.28 -2.37
C PRO A 81 -8.07 7.94 -1.46
N VAL A 82 -8.33 7.38 -0.27
CA VAL A 82 -7.29 7.00 0.71
C VAL A 82 -6.40 5.90 0.13
N LEU A 83 -6.99 4.88 -0.50
CA LEU A 83 -6.25 3.84 -1.22
C LEU A 83 -5.36 4.44 -2.32
N GLY A 84 -5.89 5.37 -3.12
CA GLY A 84 -5.15 6.03 -4.19
C GLY A 84 -3.94 6.82 -3.70
N VAL A 85 -4.10 7.63 -2.65
CA VAL A 85 -2.99 8.39 -2.04
C VAL A 85 -1.96 7.43 -1.45
N THR A 86 -2.42 6.39 -0.75
CA THR A 86 -1.54 5.37 -0.17
C THR A 86 -0.72 4.68 -1.25
N LEU A 87 -1.33 4.26 -2.36
CA LEU A 87 -0.63 3.65 -3.51
C LEU A 87 0.49 4.56 -4.06
N ALA A 88 0.23 5.85 -4.21
CA ALA A 88 1.21 6.81 -4.70
C ALA A 88 2.39 6.98 -3.71
N MET A 89 2.12 6.97 -2.41
CA MET A 89 3.18 6.99 -1.39
C MET A 89 4.01 5.71 -1.40
N GLU A 90 3.36 4.55 -1.60
CA GLU A 90 4.07 3.28 -1.71
C GLU A 90 5.02 3.22 -2.90
N GLU A 91 4.56 3.71 -4.06
CA GLU A 91 5.38 3.76 -5.26
C GLU A 91 6.61 4.65 -5.05
N LYS A 92 6.41 5.85 -4.49
CA LYS A 92 7.52 6.76 -4.16
C LYS A 92 8.51 6.13 -3.18
N ARG A 93 8.02 5.47 -2.12
CA ARG A 93 8.88 4.81 -1.14
C ARG A 93 9.64 3.63 -1.74
N ALA A 94 9.00 2.83 -2.58
CA ALA A 94 9.62 1.71 -3.25
C ALA A 94 10.74 2.14 -4.22
N ASN A 95 10.69 3.38 -4.71
CA ASN A 95 11.69 4.05 -5.54
C ASN A 95 12.75 4.85 -4.74
N GLY A 96 12.73 4.78 -3.40
CA GLY A 96 13.76 5.37 -2.55
C GLY A 96 13.44 6.74 -1.95
N ALA A 97 12.19 7.22 -2.06
CA ALA A 97 11.78 8.40 -1.30
C ALA A 97 11.78 8.10 0.21
N GLU A 98 12.32 9.02 1.01
CA GLU A 98 12.26 8.98 2.47
C GLU A 98 10.83 9.28 2.95
N ILE A 99 9.99 8.25 2.95
CA ILE A 99 8.62 8.32 3.45
C ILE A 99 8.55 7.48 4.72
N ASP A 100 8.28 8.12 5.84
CA ASP A 100 8.12 7.46 7.14
C ASP A 100 6.86 6.57 7.19
N ASP A 101 6.91 5.49 7.97
CA ASP A 101 5.75 4.61 8.18
C ASP A 101 4.58 5.37 8.83
N GLY A 102 4.88 6.26 9.77
CA GLY A 102 3.90 7.11 10.42
C GLY A 102 3.21 8.07 9.46
N ALA A 103 3.89 8.53 8.41
CA ALA A 103 3.27 9.39 7.39
C ALA A 103 2.21 8.63 6.55
N ILE A 104 2.49 7.38 6.19
CA ILE A 104 1.55 6.52 5.44
C ILE A 104 0.33 6.17 6.31
N ASN A 105 0.54 5.94 7.60
CA ASN A 105 -0.55 5.66 8.53
C ASN A 105 -1.31 6.92 8.93
N GLY A 106 -0.67 8.09 8.99
CA GLY A 106 -1.32 9.37 9.27
C GLY A 106 -2.45 9.69 8.29
N ILE A 107 -2.28 9.37 7.00
CA ILE A 107 -3.32 9.57 5.98
C ILE A 107 -4.54 8.65 6.18
N LYS A 108 -4.37 7.53 6.88
CA LYS A 108 -5.43 6.57 7.16
C LYS A 108 -6.26 6.94 8.40
N VAL A 109 -5.70 7.76 9.29
CA VAL A 109 -6.32 8.16 10.57
C VAL A 109 -6.90 9.57 10.52
N GLY A 110 -6.34 10.43 9.66
CA GLY A 110 -6.74 11.84 9.51
C GLY A 110 -8.08 12.07 8.80
#